data_AF-A0A238J6I8-F1
#
_entry.id   AF-A0A238J6I8-F1
#
_cell.length_a   1.000
_cell.length_b   1.000
_cell.length_c   1.000
_cell.angle_alpha   90.00
_cell.angle_beta   90.00
_cell.angle_gamma   90.00
#
_symmetry.space_group_name_H-M   'P 1'
#
loop_
_entity.id
_entity.type
_entity.pdbx_description
1 polymer ?
#
loop_
_entity_poly.entity_id
_entity_poly.type
_entity_poly.pdbx_seq_one_letter_code
_entity_poly.pdbx_strand_id
1 'polypeptide(L)'
;MESLTPITLGFLGSLIAGLMTALGAVPILFGKVPSRGTRDMSLGFAAGVMLSASFFSLIIPAIESAGEMYGEGAIPAGIAVIGILAGMALVAGLNETLPHEHFNTGREGPDAVALRQIWLFVIAITIHNFPEGMAVGVGFGAHGFSGGMPLALGIGLQNLPE
;
A
#
# COMPACT_ATOMS: atom_id res chain seq x y z
N MET A 1 -24.43 19.99 5.95
CA MET A 1 -23.43 19.25 5.16
C MET A 1 -23.27 17.91 5.85
N GLU A 2 -23.82 16.84 5.28
CA GLU A 2 -23.66 15.49 5.86
C GLU A 2 -22.16 15.15 5.87
N SER A 3 -21.61 14.88 7.06
CA SER A 3 -20.23 14.45 7.21
C SER A 3 -20.09 13.05 6.62
N LEU A 4 -19.22 12.88 5.62
CA LEU A 4 -18.90 11.58 5.04
C LEU A 4 -18.46 10.59 6.14
N THR A 5 -18.93 9.35 6.06
CA THR A 5 -18.54 8.32 7.04
C THR A 5 -17.06 7.94 6.88
N PRO A 6 -16.37 7.48 7.94
CA PRO A 6 -14.99 6.99 7.82
C PRO A 6 -14.81 5.89 6.77
N ILE A 7 -15.82 5.04 6.58
CA ILE A 7 -15.84 3.99 5.55
C ILE A 7 -15.86 4.62 4.16
N THR A 8 -16.72 5.62 3.94
CA THR A 8 -16.78 6.33 2.66
C THR A 8 -15.49 7.07 2.36
N LEU A 9 -14.90 7.71 3.36
CA LEU A 9 -13.61 8.40 3.22
C LEU A 9 -12.48 7.42 2.90
N GLY A 10 -12.39 6.31 3.64
CA GLY A 10 -11.42 5.25 3.37
C GLY A 10 -11.58 4.68 1.97
N PHE A 11 -12.81 4.32 1.57
CA PHE A 11 -13.09 3.79 0.24
C PHE A 11 -12.69 4.77 -0.88
N LEU A 12 -13.13 6.03 -0.80
CA LEU A 12 -12.80 7.03 -1.82
C LEU A 12 -11.30 7.34 -1.84
N GLY A 13 -10.67 7.44 -0.66
CA GLY A 13 -9.23 7.66 -0.54
C GLY A 13 -8.43 6.53 -1.19
N SER A 14 -8.72 5.28 -0.85
CA SER A 14 -8.04 4.11 -1.42
C SER A 14 -8.32 3.97 -2.92
N LEU A 15 -9.55 4.25 -3.37
CA LEU A 15 -9.90 4.23 -4.78
C LEU A 15 -9.13 5.29 -5.58
N ILE A 16 -9.10 6.54 -5.09
CA ILE A 16 -8.37 7.63 -5.74
C ILE A 16 -6.88 7.31 -5.78
N ALA A 17 -6.31 6.85 -4.66
CA ALA A 17 -4.90 6.48 -4.58
C ALA A 17 -4.55 5.36 -5.58
N GLY A 18 -5.34 4.29 -5.65
CA GLY A 18 -5.12 3.21 -6.61
C GLY A 18 -5.35 3.60 -8.08
N LEU A 19 -6.24 4.56 -8.36
CA LEU A 19 -6.42 5.10 -9.72
C LEU A 19 -5.19 5.88 -10.21
N MET A 20 -4.30 6.31 -9.31
CA MET A 20 -3.06 6.99 -9.69
C MET A 20 -2.12 6.08 -10.47
N THR A 21 -2.11 4.76 -10.22
CA THR A 21 -1.37 3.77 -11.02
C THR A 21 -1.88 3.74 -12.45
N ALA A 22 -3.20 3.71 -12.64
CA ALA A 22 -3.80 3.76 -13.97
C ALA A 22 -3.48 5.09 -14.68
N LEU A 23 -3.49 6.21 -13.94
CA LEU A 23 -3.11 7.53 -14.47
C LEU A 23 -1.63 7.58 -14.87
N GLY A 24 -0.75 6.99 -14.06
CA GLY A 24 0.68 6.86 -14.31
C GLY A 24 1.01 6.07 -15.58
N ALA A 25 0.20 5.06 -15.89
CA ALA A 25 0.34 4.23 -17.08
C ALA A 25 -0.12 4.92 -18.39
N VAL A 26 -0.86 6.03 -18.33
CA VAL A 26 -1.41 6.71 -19.53
C VAL A 26 -0.37 7.05 -20.60
N PRO A 27 0.82 7.61 -20.29
CA PRO A 27 1.84 7.91 -21.29
C PRO A 27 2.32 6.67 -22.07
N ILE A 28 2.30 5.49 -21.45
CA ILE A 28 2.70 4.23 -22.09
C ILE A 28 1.75 3.88 -23.24
N LEU A 29 0.46 4.20 -23.11
CA LEU A 29 -0.54 3.98 -24.16
C LEU A 29 -0.27 4.79 -25.44
N PHE A 30 0.52 5.86 -25.33
CA PHE A 30 0.98 6.68 -26.45
C PHE A 30 2.41 6.35 -26.89
N GLY A 31 2.94 5.20 -26.47
CA GLY A 31 4.28 4.74 -26.84
C GLY A 31 5.44 5.46 -26.13
N LYS A 32 5.16 6.23 -25.07
CA LYS A 32 6.21 6.92 -24.29
C LYS A 32 6.75 5.99 -23.22
N VAL A 33 7.86 5.31 -23.50
CA VAL A 33 8.53 4.44 -22.52
C VAL A 33 9.58 5.24 -21.73
N PRO A 34 9.51 5.27 -20.38
CA PRO A 34 10.50 5.97 -19.56
C PRO A 34 11.91 5.40 -19.75
N SER A 35 12.92 6.27 -19.64
CA SER A 35 14.32 5.82 -19.61
C SER A 35 14.58 4.97 -18.36
N ARG A 36 15.64 4.14 -18.37
CA ARG A 36 16.04 3.36 -17.20
C ARG A 36 16.26 4.24 -15.96
N GLY A 37 16.99 5.36 -16.11
CA GLY A 37 17.24 6.28 -15.00
C GLY A 37 15.97 6.94 -14.46
N THR A 38 14.99 7.24 -15.32
CA THR A 38 13.68 7.73 -14.87
C THR A 38 12.96 6.67 -14.04
N ARG A 39 12.93 5.42 -14.50
CA ARG A 39 12.30 4.31 -13.77
C ARG A 39 12.98 4.04 -12.43
N ASP A 40 14.32 4.06 -12.39
CA ASP A 40 15.06 3.81 -11.15
C ASP A 40 14.83 4.94 -10.13
N MET A 41 14.75 6.20 -10.60
CA MET A 41 14.39 7.35 -9.75
C MET A 41 12.95 7.27 -9.25
N SER A 42 12.01 6.86 -10.11
CA SER A 42 10.62 6.59 -9.79
C SER A 42 10.47 5.54 -8.68
N LEU A 43 11.13 4.39 -8.83
CA LEU A 43 11.12 3.31 -7.84
C LEU A 43 11.77 3.75 -6.51
N GLY A 44 12.87 4.51 -6.57
CA GLY A 44 13.51 5.07 -5.38
C GLY A 44 12.62 6.09 -4.64
N PHE A 45 11.92 6.94 -5.39
CA PHE A 45 10.92 7.86 -4.84
C PHE A 45 9.78 7.11 -4.16
N ALA A 46 9.22 6.10 -4.83
CA ALA A 46 8.13 5.29 -4.29
C ALA A 46 8.52 4.59 -2.98
N ALA A 47 9.68 3.93 -2.97
CA ALA A 47 10.23 3.30 -1.76
C ALA A 47 10.43 4.31 -0.61
N GLY A 48 10.92 5.51 -0.92
CA GLY A 48 11.10 6.59 0.07
C GLY A 48 9.78 7.06 0.68
N VAL A 49 8.75 7.27 -0.15
CA VAL A 49 7.42 7.66 0.31
C VAL A 49 6.79 6.57 1.20
N MET A 50 6.90 5.29 0.80
CA MET A 50 6.32 4.18 1.56
C MET A 50 7.03 3.94 2.90
N LEU A 51 8.36 4.09 2.96
CA LEU A 51 9.09 4.07 4.23
C LEU A 51 8.65 5.22 5.14
N SER A 52 8.56 6.44 4.62
CA SER A 52 8.10 7.61 5.38
C SER A 52 6.68 7.43 5.92
N ALA A 53 5.74 6.99 5.07
CA ALA A 53 4.36 6.72 5.46
C ALA A 53 4.27 5.64 6.55
N SER A 54 5.06 4.57 6.42
CA SER A 54 5.12 3.50 7.42
C SER A 54 5.50 4.02 8.80
N PHE A 55 6.53 4.88 8.92
CA PHE A 55 6.93 5.42 10.21
C PHE A 55 5.99 6.51 10.72
N PHE A 56 5.76 7.56 9.93
CA PHE A 56 5.13 8.79 10.41
C PHE A 56 3.61 8.73 10.38
N SER A 57 3.02 7.92 9.50
CA SER A 57 1.56 7.87 9.33
C SER A 57 0.92 6.57 9.83
N LEU A 58 1.72 5.54 10.12
CA LEU A 58 1.21 4.27 10.66
C LEU A 58 1.83 3.91 12.02
N ILE A 59 3.16 3.71 12.10
CA ILE A 59 3.81 3.20 13.32
C ILE A 59 3.69 4.18 14.49
N ILE A 60 4.07 5.45 14.30
CA ILE A 60 3.98 6.46 15.36
C ILE A 60 2.53 6.65 15.82
N PRO A 61 1.54 6.90 14.92
CA PRO A 61 0.14 7.01 15.32
C PRO A 61 -0.42 5.75 16.00
N ALA A 62 0.01 4.56 15.59
CA ALA A 62 -0.41 3.31 16.22
C ALA A 62 0.10 3.20 17.67
N ILE A 63 1.36 3.56 17.92
CA ILE A 63 1.95 3.58 19.26
C ILE A 63 1.26 4.62 20.14
N GLU A 64 0.99 5.83 19.62
CA GLU A 64 0.28 6.89 20.34
C GLU A 64 -1.15 6.44 20.70
N SER A 65 -1.89 5.90 19.73
CA SER A 65 -3.26 5.41 19.92
C SER A 65 -3.31 4.25 20.92
N ALA A 66 -2.30 3.37 20.92
CA ALA A 66 -2.18 2.31 21.92
C ALA A 66 -1.77 2.86 23.29
N GLY A 67 -0.96 3.92 23.36
CA GLY A 67 -0.59 4.62 24.60
C GLY A 67 -1.81 5.24 25.30
N GLU A 68 -2.75 5.79 24.55
CA GLU A 68 -4.01 6.32 25.10
C GLU A 68 -4.87 5.23 25.78
N MET A 69 -4.82 3.99 25.29
CA MET A 69 -5.60 2.87 25.84
C MET A 69 -4.87 2.09 26.94
N TYR A 70 -3.56 1.91 26.81
CA TYR A 70 -2.77 0.99 27.65
C TYR A 70 -1.73 1.70 28.53
N GLY A 71 -1.62 3.02 28.44
CA GLY A 71 -0.65 3.83 29.19
C GLY A 71 0.74 3.85 28.55
N GLU A 72 1.66 4.55 29.22
CA GLU A 72 3.06 4.66 28.78
C GLU A 72 3.87 3.38 29.03
N GLY A 73 4.97 3.22 28.29
CA GLY A 73 5.93 2.12 28.47
C GLY A 73 6.07 1.23 27.23
N ALA A 74 6.48 -0.02 27.44
CA ALA A 74 6.80 -0.94 26.34
C ALA A 74 5.57 -1.58 25.68
N ILE A 75 4.39 -1.53 26.32
CA ILE A 75 3.18 -2.22 25.85
C ILE A 75 2.69 -1.65 24.50
N PRO A 76 2.51 -0.32 24.30
CA PRO A 76 2.09 0.24 23.02
C PRO A 76 3.03 -0.13 21.86
N ALA A 77 4.34 -0.04 22.09
CA ALA A 77 5.35 -0.45 21.11
C ALA A 77 5.27 -1.95 20.80
N GLY A 78 5.06 -2.78 21.81
CA GLY A 78 4.85 -4.23 21.64
C GLY A 78 3.63 -4.56 20.77
N ILE A 79 2.52 -3.84 20.96
CA ILE A 79 1.31 -3.98 20.13
C ILE A 79 1.61 -3.61 18.68
N ALA A 80 2.30 -2.49 18.44
CA ALA A 80 2.68 -2.08 17.10
C ALA A 80 3.59 -3.12 16.41
N VAL A 81 4.58 -3.66 17.12
CA VAL A 81 5.47 -4.73 16.61
C VAL A 81 4.69 -5.98 16.25
N ILE A 82 3.78 -6.44 17.12
CA ILE A 82 2.93 -7.61 16.83
C ILE A 82 2.07 -7.35 15.58
N GLY A 83 1.49 -6.15 15.45
CA GLY A 83 0.72 -5.74 14.28
C GLY A 83 1.54 -5.76 12.99
N ILE A 84 2.76 -5.22 13.02
CA ILE A 84 3.69 -5.26 11.87
C ILE A 84 4.01 -6.71 11.50
N LEU A 85 4.39 -7.55 12.47
CA LEU A 85 4.74 -8.95 12.22
C LEU A 85 3.54 -9.75 11.67
N ALA A 86 2.33 -9.49 12.19
CA ALA A 86 1.11 -10.10 11.67
C ALA A 86 0.83 -9.66 10.22
N GLY A 87 1.00 -8.37 9.91
CA GLY A 87 0.88 -7.85 8.55
C GLY A 87 1.92 -8.45 7.59
N MET A 88 3.17 -8.54 8.03
CA MET A 88 4.24 -9.19 7.27
C MET A 88 3.93 -10.67 7.02
N ALA A 89 3.46 -11.40 8.04
CA ALA A 89 3.08 -12.80 7.90
C ALA A 89 1.89 -12.99 6.95
N LEU A 90 0.90 -12.09 6.98
CA LEU A 90 -0.22 -12.09 6.04
C LEU A 90 0.28 -11.91 4.60
N VAL A 91 1.08 -10.88 4.32
CA VAL A 91 1.59 -10.62 2.96
C VAL A 91 2.50 -11.76 2.49
N ALA A 92 3.37 -12.28 3.37
CA ALA A 92 4.20 -13.45 3.06
C ALA A 92 3.35 -14.69 2.74
N GLY A 93 2.26 -14.91 3.50
CA GLY A 93 1.30 -15.96 3.22
C GLY A 93 0.61 -15.79 1.87
N LEU A 94 0.20 -14.56 1.52
CA LEU A 94 -0.37 -14.27 0.20
C LEU A 94 0.63 -14.53 -0.93
N ASN A 95 1.90 -14.14 -0.75
CA ASN A 95 2.97 -14.39 -1.71
C ASN A 95 3.15 -15.91 -1.97
N GLU A 96 3.19 -16.71 -0.92
CA GLU A 96 3.42 -18.16 -1.05
C GLU A 96 2.20 -18.92 -1.59
N THR A 97 0.98 -18.43 -1.33
CA THR A 97 -0.26 -19.17 -1.62
C THR A 97 -0.93 -18.77 -2.93
N LEU A 98 -0.65 -17.58 -3.47
CA LEU A 98 -1.27 -17.09 -4.70
C LEU A 98 -0.29 -17.20 -5.88
N PRO A 99 -0.70 -17.78 -7.02
CA PRO A 99 0.16 -17.84 -8.19
C PRO A 99 0.31 -16.45 -8.79
N HIS A 100 1.54 -15.97 -8.93
CA HIS A 100 1.82 -14.64 -9.46
C HIS A 100 3.15 -14.59 -10.21
N GLU A 101 3.37 -13.52 -10.97
CA GLU A 101 4.58 -13.33 -11.77
C GLU A 101 5.09 -11.91 -11.64
N HIS A 102 6.37 -11.77 -11.31
CA HIS A 102 7.09 -10.52 -11.24
C HIS A 102 7.98 -10.35 -12.49
N PHE A 103 8.12 -9.11 -12.98
CA PHE A 103 8.90 -8.83 -14.19
C PHE A 103 10.38 -9.24 -14.10
N ASN A 104 10.98 -9.18 -12.90
CA ASN A 104 12.41 -9.43 -12.71
C ASN A 104 12.71 -10.82 -12.12
N THR A 105 11.88 -11.33 -11.22
CA THR A 105 12.11 -12.61 -10.51
C THR A 105 11.39 -13.79 -11.16
N GLY A 106 10.41 -13.55 -12.03
CA GLY A 106 9.64 -14.60 -12.70
C GLY A 106 8.44 -15.06 -11.88
N ARG A 107 8.06 -16.33 -12.00
CA ARG A 107 6.88 -16.91 -11.33
C ARG A 107 7.17 -17.26 -9.88
N GLU A 108 6.22 -16.94 -9.01
CA GLU A 108 6.25 -17.21 -7.57
C GLU A 108 4.87 -17.74 -7.10
N GLY A 109 4.85 -18.39 -5.94
CA GLY A 109 3.67 -19.11 -5.44
C GLY A 109 3.45 -20.48 -6.10
N PRO A 110 2.26 -21.11 -5.94
CA PRO A 110 1.99 -22.44 -6.48
C PRO A 110 1.93 -22.44 -8.01
N ASP A 111 2.19 -23.61 -8.61
CA ASP A 111 2.02 -23.78 -10.05
C ASP A 111 0.56 -23.53 -10.46
N ALA A 112 0.35 -22.48 -11.27
CA ALA A 112 -0.94 -22.21 -11.86
C ALA A 112 -1.16 -23.11 -13.09
N VAL A 113 -2.02 -24.11 -12.96
CA VAL A 113 -2.53 -24.84 -14.12
C VAL A 113 -3.48 -23.92 -14.89
N ALA A 114 -3.02 -23.44 -16.05
CA ALA A 114 -3.80 -22.70 -17.04
C ALA A 114 -4.19 -21.22 -16.76
N LEU A 115 -3.45 -20.48 -15.92
CA LEU A 115 -3.60 -19.02 -15.87
C LEU A 115 -2.82 -18.32 -16.99
N ARG A 116 -3.45 -17.35 -17.66
CA ARG A 116 -2.76 -16.46 -18.60
C ARG A 116 -1.80 -15.55 -17.81
N GLN A 117 -0.64 -15.26 -18.39
CA GLN A 117 0.39 -14.41 -17.78
C GLN A 117 -0.15 -13.07 -17.27
N ILE A 118 -1.09 -12.44 -17.98
CA ILE A 118 -1.71 -11.19 -17.54
C ILE A 118 -2.40 -11.30 -16.17
N TRP A 119 -3.01 -12.45 -15.86
CA TRP A 119 -3.66 -12.66 -14.56
C TRP A 119 -2.63 -12.86 -13.45
N LEU A 120 -1.49 -13.48 -13.73
CA LEU A 120 -0.39 -13.59 -12.78
C LEU A 120 0.17 -12.20 -12.41
N PHE A 121 0.26 -11.30 -13.38
CA PHE A 121 0.63 -9.89 -13.13
C PHE A 121 -0.43 -9.12 -12.35
N VAL A 122 -1.72 -9.29 -12.69
CA VAL A 122 -2.81 -8.64 -11.94
C VAL A 122 -2.82 -9.10 -10.48
N ILE A 123 -2.57 -10.39 -10.22
CA ILE A 123 -2.45 -10.92 -8.86
C ILE A 123 -1.24 -10.30 -8.16
N ALA A 124 -0.06 -10.25 -8.81
CA ALA A 124 1.13 -9.62 -8.26
C ALA A 124 0.86 -8.16 -7.81
N ILE A 125 0.29 -7.34 -8.70
CA ILE A 125 -0.04 -5.94 -8.41
C ILE A 125 -1.10 -5.86 -7.29
N THR A 126 -2.09 -6.76 -7.29
CA THR A 126 -3.13 -6.78 -6.23
C THR A 126 -2.53 -7.06 -4.86
N ILE A 127 -1.58 -7.99 -4.75
CA ILE A 127 -0.91 -8.32 -3.47
C ILE A 127 -0.15 -7.11 -2.92
N HIS A 128 0.45 -6.29 -3.80
CA HIS A 128 1.20 -5.10 -3.41
C HIS A 128 0.29 -3.91 -3.04
N ASN A 129 -0.75 -3.66 -3.84
CA ASN A 129 -1.65 -2.53 -3.64
C ASN A 129 -2.67 -2.77 -2.50
N PHE A 130 -2.88 -4.03 -2.11
CA PHE A 130 -3.80 -4.37 -1.01
C PHE A 130 -3.36 -3.75 0.33
N PRO A 131 -2.11 -3.92 0.81
CA PRO A 131 -1.58 -3.19 1.96
C PRO A 131 -1.76 -1.66 1.89
N GLU A 132 -1.55 -1.06 0.72
CA GLU A 132 -1.68 0.38 0.53
C GLU A 132 -3.13 0.85 0.70
N GLY A 133 -4.07 0.14 0.05
CA GLY A 133 -5.49 0.41 0.19
C GLY A 133 -5.97 0.26 1.64
N MET A 134 -5.46 -0.75 2.35
CA MET A 134 -5.73 -0.94 3.78
C MET A 134 -5.18 0.20 4.63
N ALA A 135 -3.94 0.65 4.37
CA ALA A 135 -3.32 1.74 5.12
C ALA A 135 -4.15 3.02 5.04
N VAL A 136 -4.58 3.43 3.84
CA VAL A 136 -5.47 4.59 3.65
C VAL A 136 -6.78 4.42 4.42
N GLY A 137 -7.39 3.23 4.35
CA GLY A 137 -8.63 2.91 5.07
C GLY A 137 -8.48 3.02 6.59
N VAL A 138 -7.40 2.47 7.15
CA VAL A 138 -7.09 2.57 8.58
C VAL A 138 -6.83 4.02 8.99
N GLY A 139 -6.11 4.79 8.17
CA GLY A 139 -5.86 6.21 8.44
C GLY A 139 -7.13 7.04 8.58
N PHE A 140 -8.06 6.88 7.63
CA PHE A 140 -9.38 7.53 7.71
C PHE A 140 -10.25 6.98 8.85
N GLY A 141 -10.14 5.68 9.14
CA GLY A 141 -10.89 5.04 10.22
C GLY A 141 -10.46 5.49 11.61
N ALA A 142 -9.15 5.67 11.84
CA ALA A 142 -8.59 6.03 13.13
C ALA A 142 -8.69 7.53 13.42
N HIS A 143 -8.31 8.37 12.46
CA HIS A 143 -8.12 9.81 12.68
C HIS A 143 -8.83 10.67 11.62
N GLY A 144 -9.75 10.11 10.84
CA GLY A 144 -10.46 10.86 9.80
C GLY A 144 -9.50 11.50 8.80
N PHE A 145 -9.72 12.77 8.48
CA PHE A 145 -8.89 13.49 7.51
C PHE A 145 -7.43 13.66 7.95
N SER A 146 -7.15 13.81 9.25
CA SER A 146 -5.77 14.06 9.71
C SER A 146 -4.88 12.81 9.59
N GLY A 147 -5.44 11.61 9.72
CA GLY A 147 -4.72 10.35 9.47
C GLY A 147 -4.79 9.89 8.02
N GLY A 148 -5.97 9.98 7.40
CA GLY A 148 -6.23 9.42 6.07
C GLY A 148 -5.64 10.22 4.92
N MET A 149 -5.63 11.56 4.98
CA MET A 149 -5.14 12.39 3.87
C MET A 149 -3.64 12.25 3.62
N PRO A 150 -2.75 12.29 4.63
CA PRO A 150 -1.33 12.07 4.40
C PRO A 150 -1.04 10.72 3.74
N LEU A 151 -1.73 9.66 4.16
CA LEU A 151 -1.61 8.33 3.55
C LEU A 151 -2.13 8.30 2.12
N ALA A 152 -3.36 8.79 1.87
CA ALA A 152 -3.95 8.79 0.54
C ALA A 152 -3.12 9.61 -0.47
N LEU A 153 -2.57 10.75 -0.04
CA LEU A 153 -1.72 11.59 -0.88
C LEU A 153 -0.35 10.94 -1.10
N GLY A 154 0.30 10.43 -0.06
CA GLY A 154 1.59 9.76 -0.20
C GLY A 154 1.49 8.54 -1.12
N ILE A 155 0.52 7.67 -0.85
CA ILE A 155 0.25 6.47 -1.63
C ILE A 155 -0.19 6.83 -3.06
N GLY A 156 -1.04 7.83 -3.25
CA GLY A 156 -1.41 8.27 -4.60
C GLY A 156 -0.23 8.84 -5.39
N LEU A 157 0.66 9.59 -4.73
CA LEU A 157 1.85 10.16 -5.37
C LEU A 157 2.86 9.10 -5.78
N GLN A 158 3.02 8.04 -4.96
CA GLN A 158 3.94 6.95 -5.26
C GLN A 158 3.36 5.97 -6.30
N ASN A 159 2.03 5.80 -6.32
CA ASN A 159 1.35 4.94 -7.29
C ASN A 159 1.45 5.45 -8.73
N LEU A 160 1.63 6.76 -8.93
CA LEU A 160 1.76 7.34 -10.28
C LEU A 160 3.05 6.91 -11.02
N PRO A 161 4.22 6.85 -10.36
CA PRO A 161 5.43 6.27 -10.95
C PRO A 161 5.56 4.74 -10.86
N GLU A 162 4.72 4.05 -10.09
CA GLU A 162 4.66 2.59 -9.96
C GLU A 162 4.11 1.90 -11.22
#